data_AF-A0A4Y2VFT3-F1
#
_entry.id   AF-A0A4Y2VFT3-F1
#
_cell.length_a   1.000
_cell.length_b   1.000
_cell.length_c   1.000
_cell.angle_alpha   90.00
_cell.angle_beta   90.00
_cell.angle_gamma   90.00
#
_symmetry.space_group_name_H-M   'P 1'
#
loop_
_entity.id
_entity.type
_entity.pdbx_description
1 polymer ?
#
loop_
_entity_poly.entity_id
_entity_poly.type
_entity_poly.pdbx_seq_one_letter_code
_entity_poly.pdbx_strand_id
1 'polypeptide(L)'
;MGLSVDTVSSSAVNLTWKSPSELYSATHARYYIITYQRTGWRYVCNASGDVKIFQKNTTDTTFVLQSLEPSAIYRVHVRANIISKYSTFNDSTTSEVIVETSATSE
;
A
#
# COMPACT_ATOMS: atom_id res chain seq x y z
N MET A 1 -1.46 -11.41 -4.43
CA MET A 1 -0.27 -11.02 -3.64
C MET A 1 -0.70 -10.75 -2.21
N GLY A 2 -0.05 -11.39 -1.24
CA GLY A 2 -0.38 -11.19 0.17
C GLY A 2 0.26 -9.89 0.64
N LEU A 3 -0.55 -8.92 1.08
CA LEU A 3 -0.12 -7.68 1.70
C LEU A 3 -0.34 -7.81 3.20
N SER A 4 0.72 -7.65 3.96
CA SER A 4 0.75 -7.66 5.42
C SER A 4 1.15 -6.27 5.91
N VAL A 5 0.58 -5.87 7.04
CA VAL A 5 0.99 -4.63 7.72
C VAL A 5 1.37 -4.97 9.16
N ASP A 6 2.49 -4.42 9.58
CA ASP A 6 3.01 -4.52 10.93
C ASP A 6 3.12 -3.10 11.50
N THR A 7 2.43 -2.84 12.59
CA THR A 7 2.49 -1.54 13.26
C THR A 7 3.86 -1.39 13.93
N VAL A 8 4.62 -0.38 13.51
CA VAL A 8 5.96 -0.09 14.06
C VAL A 8 5.85 0.92 15.20
N SER A 9 4.99 1.92 15.06
CA SER A 9 4.70 2.94 16.07
C SER A 9 3.32 3.57 15.85
N SER A 10 2.93 4.54 16.69
CA SER A 10 1.70 5.34 16.52
C SER A 10 1.71 6.22 15.26
N SER A 11 2.87 6.42 14.62
CA SER A 11 3.05 7.26 13.43
C SER A 11 3.76 6.55 12.27
N ALA A 12 4.05 5.26 12.42
CA ALA A 12 4.72 4.49 11.38
C ALA A 12 4.23 3.04 11.33
N VAL A 13 4.06 2.53 10.11
CA VAL A 13 3.74 1.13 9.86
C VAL A 13 4.65 0.56 8.79
N ASN A 14 4.99 -0.71 8.94
CA ASN A 14 5.74 -1.45 7.95
C ASN A 14 4.77 -2.25 7.09
N LEU A 15 4.79 -2.01 5.79
CA LEU A 15 4.08 -2.81 4.81
C LEU A 15 5.04 -3.84 4.23
N THR A 16 4.59 -5.08 4.16
CA THR A 16 5.30 -6.16 3.50
C THR A 16 4.36 -6.87 2.55
N TRP A 17 4.75 -7.06 1.29
CA TRP A 17 3.95 -7.81 0.34
C TRP A 17 4.77 -8.86 -0.42
N LYS A 18 4.12 -9.93 -0.86
CA LYS A 18 4.78 -10.94 -1.71
C LYS A 18 4.86 -10.48 -3.15
N SER A 19 6.01 -10.72 -3.80
CA SER A 19 6.19 -10.35 -5.20
C SER A 19 5.28 -11.21 -6.10
N PRO A 20 4.61 -10.63 -7.10
CA PRO A 20 3.91 -11.41 -8.11
C PRO A 20 4.83 -12.38 -8.87
N SER A 21 6.13 -12.10 -8.95
CA SER A 21 7.11 -13.00 -9.57
C SER A 21 7.29 -14.31 -8.80
N GLU A 22 7.06 -14.30 -7.49
CA GLU A 22 7.04 -15.51 -6.67
C GLU A 22 5.74 -16.32 -6.89
N LEU A 23 4.66 -15.67 -7.32
CA LEU A 23 3.37 -16.29 -7.62
C LEU A 23 3.26 -16.80 -9.06
N TYR A 24 3.99 -16.16 -9.98
CA TYR A 24 3.97 -16.47 -11.40
C TYR A 24 5.43 -16.48 -11.91
N SER A 25 5.99 -17.68 -12.09
CA SER A 25 7.40 -17.93 -12.48
C SER A 25 7.86 -17.29 -13.81
N ALA A 26 6.96 -16.60 -14.52
CA ALA A 26 7.20 -15.96 -15.81
C ALA A 26 7.02 -14.44 -15.81
N THR A 27 6.62 -13.82 -14.70
CA THR A 27 6.34 -12.39 -14.66
C THR A 27 7.27 -11.68 -13.69
N HIS A 28 7.91 -10.59 -14.11
CA HIS A 28 8.67 -9.73 -13.21
C HIS A 28 7.84 -8.47 -12.91
N ALA A 29 7.67 -8.16 -11.62
CA ALA A 29 7.17 -6.84 -11.24
C ALA A 29 8.25 -5.81 -11.58
N ARG A 30 7.91 -4.82 -12.41
CA ARG A 30 8.85 -3.76 -12.80
C ARG A 30 9.01 -2.73 -11.69
N TYR A 31 7.90 -2.43 -11.02
CA TYR A 31 7.83 -1.53 -9.86
C TYR A 31 6.47 -1.70 -9.18
N TYR A 32 6.45 -1.38 -7.90
CA TYR A 32 5.27 -1.29 -7.05
C TYR A 32 4.90 0.17 -6.86
N ILE A 33 3.61 0.45 -6.96
CA ILE A 33 3.02 1.74 -6.67
C ILE A 33 2.26 1.58 -5.36
N ILE A 34 2.77 2.19 -4.28
CA ILE A 34 2.03 2.28 -3.01
C ILE A 34 1.24 3.57 -3.05
N THR A 35 -0.06 3.50 -2.74
CA THR A 35 -0.94 4.65 -2.52
C THR A 35 -1.67 4.46 -1.21
N TYR A 36 -1.66 5.45 -0.32
CA TYR A 36 -2.43 5.41 0.91
C TYR A 36 -3.31 6.63 1.05
N GLN A 37 -4.44 6.47 1.74
CA GLN A 37 -5.40 7.53 2.02
C GLN A 37 -5.84 7.48 3.47
N ARG A 38 -5.94 8.63 4.12
CA ARG A 38 -6.50 8.71 5.47
C ARG A 38 -8.02 8.59 5.36
N THR A 39 -8.59 7.54 5.92
CA THR A 39 -10.03 7.43 6.11
C THR A 39 -10.37 8.08 7.45
N GLY A 40 -10.77 9.35 7.40
CA GLY A 40 -11.39 9.99 8.56
C GLY A 40 -12.65 9.22 8.97
N TRP A 41 -12.93 9.15 10.27
CA TRP A 41 -14.20 8.63 10.76
C TRP A 41 -15.33 9.36 10.01
N ARG A 42 -16.25 8.55 9.47
CA ARG A 42 -17.40 8.89 8.62
C ARG A 42 -17.12 8.54 7.15
N TYR A 43 -17.66 7.39 6.78
CA TYR A 43 -18.13 7.07 5.45
C TYR A 43 -18.95 8.24 4.90
N VAL A 44 -18.28 9.23 4.31
CA VAL A 44 -18.87 10.14 3.36
C VAL A 44 -18.18 9.82 2.05
N CYS A 45 -18.69 8.76 1.40
CA CYS A 45 -18.68 8.74 -0.05
C CYS A 45 -19.19 10.11 -0.50
N ASN A 46 -18.43 10.82 -1.34
CA ASN A 46 -18.71 12.18 -1.83
C ASN A 46 -18.12 13.33 -0.99
N ALA A 47 -16.79 13.40 -0.87
CA ALA A 47 -16.12 14.70 -0.79
C ALA A 47 -14.69 14.58 -1.30
N SER A 48 -14.44 15.20 -2.44
CA SER A 48 -13.14 15.52 -3.03
C SER A 48 -12.35 16.50 -2.14
N GLY A 49 -11.99 16.07 -0.92
CA GLY A 49 -11.41 16.92 0.12
C GLY A 49 -9.98 16.59 0.50
N ASP A 50 -9.71 15.37 1.01
CA ASP A 50 -8.44 15.12 1.73
C ASP A 50 -7.83 13.74 1.45
N VAL A 51 -8.00 13.23 0.22
CA VAL A 51 -7.27 12.03 -0.20
C VAL A 51 -5.84 12.45 -0.50
N LYS A 52 -4.98 12.51 0.53
CA LYS A 52 -3.53 12.62 0.32
C LYS A 52 -3.01 11.32 -0.27
N ILE A 53 -3.08 11.19 -1.59
CA ILE A 53 -2.53 10.05 -2.33
C ILE A 53 -1.02 10.24 -2.40
N PHE A 54 -0.30 9.54 -1.54
CA PHE A 54 1.14 9.44 -1.65
C PHE A 54 1.48 8.28 -2.55
N GLN A 55 1.97 8.59 -3.74
CA GLN A 55 2.42 7.59 -4.69
C GLN A 55 3.93 7.38 -4.55
N LYS A 56 4.36 6.15 -4.24
CA LYS A 56 5.78 5.79 -4.28
C LYS A 56 6.01 4.61 -5.19
N ASN A 57 6.97 4.78 -6.10
CA ASN A 57 7.46 3.71 -6.97
C ASN A 57 8.65 3.04 -6.28
N THR A 58 8.58 1.74 -6.01
CA THR A 58 9.70 0.96 -5.46
C THR A 58 9.79 -0.40 -6.14
N THR A 59 10.98 -0.99 -6.20
CA THR A 59 11.16 -2.39 -6.59
C THR A 59 11.18 -3.33 -5.40
N ASP A 60 11.28 -2.79 -4.19
CA ASP A 60 11.28 -3.55 -2.94
C ASP A 60 9.88 -4.06 -2.61
N THR A 61 9.82 -5.18 -1.90
CA THR A 61 8.58 -5.80 -1.39
C THR A 61 8.22 -5.34 0.02
N THR A 62 9.00 -4.43 0.59
CA THR A 62 8.81 -3.85 1.91
C THR A 62 8.83 -2.34 1.83
N PHE A 63 7.99 -1.69 2.63
CA PHE A 63 7.94 -0.23 2.69
C PHE A 63 7.41 0.26 4.03
N VAL A 64 8.16 1.17 4.66
CA VAL A 64 7.75 1.81 5.91
C VAL A 64 7.02 3.11 5.59
N LEU A 65 5.73 3.18 5.92
CA LEU A 65 5.01 4.45 5.97
C LEU A 65 5.40 5.14 7.26
N GLN A 66 5.80 6.39 7.15
CA GLN A 66 6.17 7.25 8.27
C GLN A 66 5.31 8.52 8.22
N SER A 67 5.35 9.31 9.29
CA SER A 67 4.59 10.56 9.41
C SER A 67 3.08 10.36 9.28
N LEU A 68 2.58 9.23 9.80
CA LEU A 68 1.16 8.99 9.98
C LEU A 68 0.66 9.70 11.24
N GLU A 69 -0.57 10.17 11.19
CA GLU A 69 -1.25 10.75 12.34
C GLU A 69 -1.62 9.63 13.31
N PRO A 70 -1.41 9.81 14.62
CA PRO A 70 -1.87 8.85 15.63
C PRO A 70 -3.40 8.83 15.70
N SER A 71 -3.97 7.71 16.15
CA SER A 71 -5.43 7.51 16.26
C SER A 71 -6.19 7.76 14.94
N ALA A 72 -5.61 7.37 13.81
CA ALA A 72 -6.19 7.56 12.48
C ALA A 72 -6.21 6.25 11.70
N ILE A 73 -7.24 6.12 10.86
CA ILE A 73 -7.39 4.97 9.97
C ILE A 73 -6.86 5.37 8.60
N TYR A 74 -6.01 4.52 8.02
CA TYR A 74 -5.45 4.67 6.69
C TYR A 74 -5.82 3.46 5.85
N ARG A 75 -6.27 3.71 4.63
CA ARG A 75 -6.47 2.68 3.62
C ARG A 75 -5.28 2.70 2.67
N VAL A 76 -4.55 1.61 2.64
CA VAL A 76 -3.34 1.46 1.84
C VAL A 76 -3.63 0.52 0.68
N HIS A 77 -3.23 0.92 -0.51
CA HIS A 77 -3.22 0.12 -1.72
C HIS A 77 -1.79 -0.05 -2.21
N VAL A 78 -1.44 -1.29 -2.56
CA VAL A 78 -0.19 -1.60 -3.25
C VAL A 78 -0.56 -2.18 -4.60
N ARG A 79 -0.15 -1.51 -5.67
CA ARG A 79 -0.31 -1.99 -7.04
C ARG A 79 1.05 -2.44 -7.56
N ALA A 80 1.15 -3.70 -7.95
CA ALA A 80 2.31 -4.22 -8.65
C ALA A 80 2.12 -4.04 -10.16
N ASN A 81 3.02 -3.32 -10.82
CA ASN A 81 3.04 -3.24 -12.28
C ASN A 81 3.88 -4.40 -12.82
N ILE A 82 3.23 -5.30 -13.56
CA ILE A 82 3.80 -6.54 -14.04
C ILE A 82 4.01 -6.44 -15.55
N ILE A 83 5.24 -6.70 -15.99
CA ILE A 83 5.52 -6.89 -17.41
C ILE A 83 5.72 -8.39 -17.62
N SER A 84 4.82 -8.99 -18.40
CA SER A 84 4.99 -10.36 -18.86
C SER A 84 6.20 -10.42 -19.79
N LYS A 85 7.11 -11.37 -19.55
CA LYS A 85 8.24 -11.59 -20.47
C LYS A 85 7.80 -12.22 -21.81
N TYR A 86 6.57 -12.77 -21.86
CA TYR A 86 6.04 -13.51 -23.00
C TYR A 86 4.88 -12.81 -23.72
N SER A 87 4.37 -11.69 -23.19
CA SER A 87 3.30 -10.93 -23.82
C SER A 87 3.51 -9.44 -23.63
N THR A 88 3.11 -8.64 -24.62
CA THR A 88 3.04 -7.17 -24.53
C THR A 88 1.94 -6.67 -23.58
N PHE A 89 1.33 -7.57 -22.80
CA PHE A 89 0.28 -7.24 -21.88
C PHE A 89 0.88 -6.76 -20.56
N ASN A 90 0.70 -5.47 -20.27
CA ASN A 90 0.99 -4.92 -18.96
C ASN A 90 -0.14 -5.35 -18.02
N ASP A 91 0.16 -6.26 -17.10
CA ASP A 91 -0.79 -6.65 -16.08
C ASP A 91 -0.52 -5.82 -14.81
N SER A 92 -1.53 -5.66 -13.95
CA SER A 92 -1.34 -5.08 -12.64
C SER A 92 -2.20 -5.76 -11.60
N THR A 93 -1.55 -6.32 -10.58
CA THR A 93 -2.26 -6.79 -9.39
C THR A 93 -2.34 -5.63 -8.40
N THR A 94 -3.47 -5.48 -7.70
CA THR A 94 -3.63 -4.51 -6.61
C THR A 94 -4.08 -5.23 -5.35
N SER A 95 -3.48 -4.88 -4.20
CA SER A 95 -3.84 -5.37 -2.88
C SER A 95 -4.15 -4.20 -1.98
N GLU A 96 -5.08 -4.40 -1.06
CA GLU A 96 -5.57 -3.38 -0.14
C GLU A 96 -5.46 -3.87 1.30
N VAL A 97 -5.10 -2.98 2.21
CA VAL A 97 -5.15 -3.20 3.65
C VAL A 97 -5.62 -1.94 4.37
N ILE A 98 -6.35 -2.11 5.46
CA ILE A 98 -6.73 -1.04 6.37
C ILE A 98 -5.74 -1.05 7.54
N VAL A 99 -5.19 0.11 7.84
CA VAL A 99 -4.19 0.33 8.86
C VAL A 99 -4.76 1.29 9.88
N GLU A 100 -4.78 0.88 11.14
CA GLU A 100 -5.20 1.74 12.25
C GLU A 100 -3.97 2.12 13.06
N THR A 101 -3.67 3.41 13.18
CA THR A 101 -2.59 3.88 14.03
C THR A 101 -3.05 3.97 15.47
N SER A 102 -2.24 3.45 16.39
CA SER A 102 -2.51 3.57 17.83
C SER A 102 -2.44 5.03 18.27
N ALA A 103 -3.13 5.34 19.37
CA ALA A 103 -2.95 6.61 20.06
C ALA A 103 -1.49 6.73 20.55
N THR A 104 -0.95 7.94 20.52
CA THR A 104 0.30 8.23 21.23
C THR A 104 0.00 8.06 22.72
N SER A 105 0.50 6.99 23.35
CA SER A 105 0.57 6.96 24.82
C SER A 105 1.66 7.95 25.23
N GLU A 106 1.21 9.07 25.77
CA GLU A 106 2.04 10.07 26.46
C GLU A 106 2.45 9.56 27.86
#